data_AF-H6SQ80-F1
#
_entry.id   AF-H6SQ80-F1
#
_cell.length_a   1.000
_cell.length_b   1.000
_cell.length_c   1.000
_cell.angle_alpha   90.00
_cell.angle_beta   90.00
_cell.angle_gamma   90.00
#
_symmetry.space_group_name_H-M   'P 1'
#
loop_
_entity.id
_entity.type
_entity.pdbx_description
1 polymer ?
#
loop_
_entity_poly.entity_id
_entity_poly.type
_entity_poly.pdbx_seq_one_letter_code
_entity_poly.pdbx_strand_id
1 'polypeptide(L)'
;MANGLRSKVHFRRAPGKPLSQAHAKANAARSKVRSAVEHVFACQKGPMALFVRTIGIARAKTKIGMANLVYNMRRLVWWDGRTAPA
;
A
#
# COMPACT_ATOMS: atom_id res chain seq x y z
N MET A 1 -22.83 20.01 -7.48
CA MET A 1 -23.04 18.96 -6.46
C MET A 1 -21.98 17.89 -6.67
N ALA A 2 -21.24 17.49 -5.64
CA ALA A 2 -20.18 16.49 -5.77
C ALA A 2 -20.76 15.13 -6.20
N ASN A 3 -20.07 14.41 -7.10
CA ASN A 3 -20.49 13.18 -7.79
C ASN A 3 -20.69 11.93 -6.88
N GLY A 4 -21.17 12.08 -5.64
CA GLY A 4 -21.39 10.96 -4.70
C GLY A 4 -20.11 10.27 -4.19
N LEU A 5 -18.93 10.73 -4.59
CA LEU A 5 -17.65 10.13 -4.23
C LEU A 5 -17.27 10.47 -2.78
N ARG A 6 -17.05 9.43 -1.96
CA ARG A 6 -16.57 9.58 -0.57
C ARG A 6 -15.05 9.56 -0.52
N SER A 7 -14.44 10.63 -0.01
CA SER A 7 -12.98 10.68 0.18
C SER A 7 -12.50 9.59 1.14
N LYS A 8 -11.51 8.83 0.70
CA LYS A 8 -10.77 7.85 1.53
C LYS A 8 -9.40 8.37 1.98
N VAL A 9 -9.11 9.64 1.72
CA VAL A 9 -7.88 10.31 2.17
C VAL A 9 -7.96 10.56 3.68
N HIS A 10 -6.83 10.45 4.37
CA HIS A 10 -6.71 10.72 5.81
C HIS A 10 -7.06 12.18 6.11
N PHE A 11 -7.81 12.41 7.20
CA PHE A 11 -8.11 13.75 7.67
C PHE A 11 -6.86 14.36 8.32
N ARG A 12 -6.52 15.59 7.94
CA ARG A 12 -5.44 16.37 8.54
C ARG A 12 -5.96 17.15 9.75
N ARG A 13 -5.20 17.18 10.85
CA ARG A 13 -5.47 18.08 11.99
C ARG A 13 -5.14 19.53 11.65
N ALA A 14 -5.90 20.48 12.19
CA ALA A 14 -5.55 21.89 12.11
C ALA A 14 -4.34 22.20 13.02
N PRO A 15 -3.51 23.21 12.71
CA PRO A 15 -2.42 23.64 13.58
C PRO A 15 -2.94 23.96 14.98
N GLY A 16 -2.26 23.45 16.02
CA GLY A 16 -2.61 23.68 17.43
C GLY A 16 -3.90 23.03 17.93
N LYS A 17 -4.65 22.29 17.09
CA LYS A 17 -5.92 21.65 17.49
C LYS A 17 -5.85 20.12 17.42
N PRO A 18 -6.50 19.41 18.37
CA PRO A 18 -6.63 17.96 18.29
C PRO A 18 -7.52 17.56 17.10
N LEU A 19 -7.31 16.35 16.58
CA LEU A 19 -8.19 15.77 15.56
C LEU A 19 -9.52 15.41 16.22
N SER A 20 -10.65 15.70 15.56
CA SER A 20 -11.96 15.30 16.09
C SER A 20 -12.03 13.78 16.27
N GLN A 21 -12.75 13.29 17.29
CA GLN A 21 -12.85 11.85 17.56
C GLN A 21 -13.41 11.08 16.35
N ALA A 22 -14.38 11.65 15.64
CA ALA A 22 -14.93 11.06 14.42
C ALA A 22 -13.87 10.93 13.32
N HIS A 23 -13.06 11.97 13.09
CA HIS A 23 -11.96 11.93 12.12
C HIS A 23 -10.87 10.94 12.55
N ALA A 24 -10.56 10.85 13.84
CA ALA A 24 -9.60 9.89 14.37
C ALA A 24 -10.07 8.44 14.13
N LYS A 25 -11.34 8.12 14.43
CA LYS A 25 -11.92 6.80 14.15
C LYS A 25 -11.88 6.47 12.65
N ALA A 26 -12.24 7.42 11.79
CA ALA A 26 -12.17 7.24 10.34
C ALA A 26 -10.73 7.02 9.85
N ASN A 27 -9.78 7.76 10.39
CA ASN A 27 -8.36 7.62 10.10
C ASN A 27 -7.82 6.27 10.57
N ALA A 28 -8.20 5.79 11.76
CA ALA A 28 -7.82 4.47 12.27
C ALA A 28 -8.34 3.34 11.37
N ALA A 29 -9.60 3.42 10.93
CA ALA A 29 -10.17 2.44 9.99
C ALA A 29 -9.42 2.42 8.65
N ARG A 30 -9.06 3.60 8.12
CA ARG A 30 -8.22 3.70 6.91
C ARG A 30 -6.80 3.16 7.13
N SER A 31 -6.20 3.46 8.28
CA SER A 31 -4.86 2.99 8.63
C SER A 31 -4.81 1.47 8.78
N LYS A 32 -5.85 0.84 9.33
CA LYS A 32 -5.94 -0.63 9.45
C LYS A 32 -5.81 -1.34 8.09
N VAL A 33 -6.41 -0.77 7.04
CA VAL A 33 -6.29 -1.31 5.68
C VAL A 33 -4.90 -1.04 5.10
N ARG A 34 -4.36 0.18 5.33
CA ARG A 34 -3.03 0.55 4.83
C ARG A 34 -1.90 -0.28 5.44
N SER A 35 -1.92 -0.51 6.75
CA SER A 35 -0.87 -1.25 7.44
C SER A 35 -0.75 -2.70 6.93
N ALA A 36 -1.87 -3.30 6.52
CA ALA A 36 -1.90 -4.63 5.93
C ALA A 36 -1.11 -4.74 4.61
N VAL A 37 -0.90 -3.63 3.87
CA VAL A 37 -0.19 -3.63 2.57
C VAL A 37 1.11 -2.83 2.59
N GLU A 38 1.36 -2.04 3.64
CA GLU A 38 2.52 -1.17 3.75
C GLU A 38 3.85 -1.92 3.60
N HIS A 39 3.93 -3.13 4.17
CA HIS A 39 5.11 -3.99 4.04
C HIS A 39 5.42 -4.39 2.59
N VAL A 40 4.40 -4.53 1.73
CA VAL A 40 4.56 -4.80 0.29
C VAL A 40 5.24 -3.60 -0.38
N PHE A 41 4.74 -2.40 -0.10
CA PHE A 41 5.30 -1.16 -0.65
C PHE A 41 6.72 -0.88 -0.13
N ALA A 42 6.99 -1.19 1.13
CA ALA A 42 8.33 -1.08 1.71
C ALA A 42 9.33 -1.99 0.98
N CYS A 43 8.96 -3.25 0.72
CA CYS A 43 9.79 -4.18 -0.06
C CYS A 43 10.00 -3.69 -1.50
N GLN A 44 8.93 -3.21 -2.14
CA GLN A 44 9.00 -2.67 -3.50
C GLN A 44 9.90 -1.44 -3.59
N LYS A 45 9.86 -0.53 -2.62
CA LYS A 45 10.66 0.70 -2.66
C LYS A 45 12.08 0.56 -2.17
N GLY A 46 12.34 -0.33 -1.21
CA GLY A 46 13.69 -0.64 -0.75
C GLY A 46 14.32 -1.73 -1.62
N PRO A 47 14.25 -3.01 -1.20
CA PRO A 47 14.93 -4.13 -1.87
C PRO A 47 14.71 -4.26 -3.39
N MET A 48 13.53 -3.91 -3.90
CA MET A 48 13.26 -4.00 -5.34
C MET A 48 13.57 -2.71 -6.12
N ALA A 49 13.90 -1.61 -5.43
CA ALA A 49 14.15 -0.29 -6.01
C ALA A 49 13.09 0.14 -7.07
N LEU A 50 11.81 -0.18 -6.83
CA LEU A 50 10.75 -0.06 -7.83
C LEU A 50 10.52 1.40 -8.22
N PHE A 51 10.78 1.68 -9.50
CA PHE A 51 10.61 3.00 -10.10
C PHE A 51 9.85 2.94 -11.42
N VAL A 52 8.70 3.62 -11.52
CA VAL A 52 7.83 3.59 -12.71
C VAL A 52 7.90 4.95 -13.43
N ARG A 53 8.69 5.02 -14.49
CA ARG A 53 8.76 6.16 -15.44
C ARG A 53 8.71 5.67 -16.88
N THR A 54 7.63 4.96 -17.22
CA THR A 54 7.42 4.40 -18.56
C THR A 54 6.48 5.29 -19.38
N ILE A 55 6.73 5.41 -20.68
CA ILE A 55 5.82 6.12 -21.60
C ILE A 55 4.65 5.20 -21.95
N GLY A 56 3.43 5.60 -21.58
CA GLY A 56 2.19 4.89 -21.87
C GLY A 56 1.69 3.96 -20.76
N ILE A 57 0.36 3.92 -20.60
CA ILE A 57 -0.30 3.21 -19.49
C ILE A 57 -0.10 1.69 -19.52
N ALA A 58 -0.04 1.09 -20.71
CA ALA A 58 0.16 -0.35 -20.85
C ALA A 58 1.52 -0.78 -20.25
N ARG A 59 2.60 -0.05 -20.58
CA ARG A 59 3.94 -0.32 -20.04
C ARG A 59 4.01 -0.11 -18.53
N ALA A 60 3.33 0.92 -18.02
CA ALA A 60 3.25 1.18 -16.59
C ALA A 60 2.55 0.01 -15.87
N LYS A 61 1.42 -0.46 -16.41
CA LYS A 61 0.68 -1.61 -15.89
C LYS A 61 1.55 -2.87 -15.87
N THR A 62 2.26 -3.18 -16.95
CA THR A 62 3.15 -4.35 -17.01
C THR A 62 4.25 -4.26 -15.96
N LYS A 63 4.90 -3.10 -15.80
CA LYS A 63 5.96 -2.91 -14.81
C LYS A 63 5.46 -3.11 -13.37
N ILE A 64 4.29 -2.56 -13.05
CA ILE A 64 3.63 -2.73 -11.75
C ILE A 64 3.22 -4.19 -11.54
N GLY A 65 2.64 -4.83 -12.55
CA GLY A 65 2.24 -6.24 -12.50
C GLY A 65 3.41 -7.16 -12.21
N MET A 66 4.52 -6.99 -12.92
CA MET A 66 5.74 -7.78 -12.71
C MET A 66 6.30 -7.60 -11.30
N ALA A 67 6.32 -6.37 -10.78
CA ALA A 67 6.77 -6.11 -9.41
C ALA A 67 5.90 -6.84 -8.37
N ASN A 68 4.58 -6.84 -8.54
CA ASN A 68 3.68 -7.58 -7.66
C ASN A 68 3.87 -9.10 -7.77
N LEU A 69 4.08 -9.62 -8.99
CA LEU A 69 4.35 -11.04 -9.21
C LEU A 69 5.64 -11.47 -8.49
N VAL A 70 6.75 -10.77 -8.71
CA VAL A 70 8.04 -11.08 -8.07
C VAL A 70 7.92 -11.00 -6.55
N TYR A 71 7.22 -9.99 -6.02
CA TYR A 71 6.99 -9.88 -4.58
C TYR A 71 6.24 -11.11 -4.02
N ASN A 72 5.15 -11.53 -4.67
CA ASN A 72 4.36 -12.68 -4.24
C ASN A 72 5.15 -13.99 -4.35
N MET A 73 5.94 -14.19 -5.41
CA MET A 73 6.80 -15.36 -5.55
C MET A 73 7.86 -15.43 -4.44
N ARG A 74 8.53 -14.30 -4.14
CA ARG A 74 9.49 -14.23 -3.03
C ARG A 74 8.83 -14.52 -1.68
N ARG A 75 7.61 -14.02 -1.49
CA ARG A 75 6.83 -14.27 -0.28
C ARG A 75 6.42 -15.73 -0.16
N LEU A 76 6.04 -16.38 -1.26
CA LEU A 76 5.71 -17.81 -1.30
C LEU A 76 6.91 -18.66 -0.88
N VAL A 77 8.07 -18.45 -1.51
CA VAL A 77 9.31 -19.18 -1.17
C VAL A 77 9.66 -19.05 0.31
N TRP A 78 9.47 -17.86 0.89
CA TRP A 78 9.70 -17.65 2.31
C TRP A 78 8.71 -18.41 3.22
N TRP A 79 7.46 -18.57 2.80
CA TRP A 79 6.50 -19.40 3.52
C TRP A 79 6.85 -20.88 3.40
N ASP A 80 7.15 -21.35 2.19
CA ASP A 80 7.49 -22.76 1.92
C ASP A 80 8.73 -23.19 2.71
N GLY A 81 9.75 -22.32 2.77
CA GLY A 81 10.97 -22.56 3.55
C GLY A 81 10.76 -22.60 5.08
N ARG A 82 9.60 -22.15 5.57
CA ARG A 82 9.22 -22.26 6.99
C ARG A 82 8.36 -23.47 7.29
N THR A 83 7.68 -24.01 6.28
CA THR A 83 6.86 -25.23 6.41
C THR A 83 7.69 -26.50 6.27
N ALA A 84 8.93 -26.41 5.78
CA ALA A 84 9.86 -27.54 5.79
C ALA A 84 10.26 -27.86 7.25
N PRO A 85 10.11 -29.11 7.72
CA PRO A 85 10.71 -29.53 8.98
C PRO A 85 12.24 -29.36 8.89
N ALA A 86 12.85 -28.96 10.00
CA ALA A 86 14.29 -28.73 10.14
C ALA A 86 15.13 -29.96 9.77
#